data_AF-A0A238C1W0-F1
#
_entry.id   AF-A0A238C1W0-F1
#
_cell.length_a   1.000
_cell.length_b   1.000
_cell.length_c   1.000
_cell.angle_alpha   90.00
_cell.angle_beta   90.00
_cell.angle_gamma   90.00
#
_symmetry.space_group_name_H-M   'P 1'
#
loop_
_entity.id
_entity.type
_entity.pdbx_description
1 polymer ?
#
loop_
_entity_poly.entity_id
_entity_poly.type
_entity_poly.pdbx_seq_one_letter_code
_entity_poly.pdbx_strand_id
1 'polypeptide(L)'
;MSSNSSLEAPGGSRDSKNSPDSTDRKKATHLRCERQRREAINIGYQELKELIPPSFSPIGCKTTNAAILFQAAEYLNQLKKEEENLNETISQLTAQVSALELIAKQYENMANEIFAERNI
;
A
#
# COMPACT_ATOMS: atom_id res chain seq x y z
N MET A 1 33.07 70.06 -19.81
CA MET A 1 32.09 70.47 -20.86
C MET A 1 31.42 69.20 -21.36
N SER A 2 30.09 69.21 -21.37
CA SER A 2 29.06 68.35 -22.02
C SER A 2 29.49 66.98 -22.60
N SER A 3 28.76 65.87 -22.41
CA SER A 3 27.32 65.72 -22.67
C SER A 3 26.71 64.45 -22.04
N ASN A 4 25.43 64.57 -21.71
CA ASN A 4 24.43 63.53 -21.40
C ASN A 4 24.37 62.36 -22.41
N SER A 5 23.96 61.18 -21.94
CA SER A 5 22.71 60.56 -22.42
C SER A 5 22.22 59.44 -21.48
N SER A 6 21.14 59.74 -20.77
CA SER A 6 20.30 58.82 -20.02
C SER A 6 19.70 57.76 -20.95
N LEU A 7 19.93 56.48 -20.62
CA LEU A 7 19.07 55.38 -21.07
C LEU A 7 18.07 55.11 -19.94
N GLU A 8 16.99 55.89 -19.95
CA GLU A 8 15.76 55.60 -19.23
C GLU A 8 15.18 54.30 -19.83
N ALA A 9 15.26 53.21 -19.08
CA ALA A 9 14.52 52.00 -19.39
C ALA A 9 13.03 52.30 -19.23
N PRO A 10 12.20 52.14 -20.28
CA PRO A 10 10.78 52.41 -20.16
C PRO A 10 10.18 51.39 -19.20
N GLY A 11 9.58 51.91 -18.14
CA GLY A 11 8.89 51.15 -17.12
C GLY A 11 7.96 50.11 -17.73
N GLY A 12 8.31 48.84 -17.55
CA GLY A 12 7.37 47.74 -17.68
C GLY A 12 6.33 47.91 -16.58
N SER A 13 5.20 48.50 -16.95
CA SER A 13 3.99 48.61 -16.14
C SER A 13 3.77 47.31 -15.37
N ARG A 14 4.01 47.36 -14.06
CA ARG A 14 3.38 46.46 -13.08
C ARG A 14 1.91 46.88 -12.96
N ASP A 15 1.19 46.88 -14.07
CA ASP A 15 -0.26 46.98 -14.06
C ASP A 15 -0.77 45.60 -13.70
N SER A 16 -0.87 45.40 -12.40
CA SER A 16 -1.77 44.47 -11.74
C SER A 16 -3.20 44.74 -12.26
N LYS A 17 -3.50 44.29 -13.48
CA LYS A 17 -4.87 44.13 -13.98
C LYS A 17 -5.48 42.95 -13.23
N ASN A 18 -5.83 43.20 -11.98
CA ASN A 18 -6.81 42.40 -11.26
C ASN A 18 -8.18 42.78 -11.83
N SER A 19 -8.46 42.39 -13.08
CA SER A 19 -9.82 42.46 -13.61
C SER A 19 -10.67 41.46 -12.82
N PRO A 20 -11.92 41.80 -12.45
CA PRO A 20 -12.80 40.89 -11.70
C PRO A 20 -12.94 39.53 -12.40
N ASP A 21 -12.93 39.52 -13.73
CA ASP A 21 -12.94 38.32 -14.59
C ASP A 21 -11.73 37.39 -14.39
N SER A 22 -10.52 37.95 -14.18
CA SER A 22 -9.31 37.16 -13.89
C SER A 22 -9.39 36.46 -12.54
N THR A 23 -9.96 37.13 -11.53
CA THR A 23 -10.15 36.53 -10.21
C THR A 23 -11.20 35.42 -10.22
N ASP A 24 -12.28 35.59 -10.98
CA ASP A 24 -13.35 34.58 -11.05
C ASP A 24 -12.92 33.35 -11.86
N ARG A 25 -12.13 33.53 -12.93
CA ARG A 25 -11.51 32.41 -13.66
C ARG A 25 -10.53 31.62 -12.80
N LYS A 26 -9.73 32.29 -11.96
CA LYS A 26 -8.83 31.64 -10.98
C LYS A 26 -9.63 30.86 -9.93
N LYS A 27 -10.70 31.45 -9.37
CA LYS A 27 -11.59 30.77 -8.41
C LYS A 27 -12.26 29.54 -9.04
N ALA A 28 -12.79 29.65 -10.24
CA ALA A 28 -13.43 28.55 -10.96
C ALA A 28 -12.45 27.39 -11.19
N THR A 29 -11.22 27.70 -11.61
CA THR A 29 -10.16 26.71 -11.80
C THR A 29 -9.79 26.04 -10.48
N HIS A 30 -9.59 26.81 -9.41
CA HIS A 30 -9.30 26.28 -8.07
C HIS A 30 -10.41 25.34 -7.58
N LEU A 31 -11.68 25.73 -7.71
CA LEU A 31 -12.82 24.88 -7.35
C LEU A 31 -12.87 23.59 -8.18
N ARG A 32 -12.53 23.64 -9.48
CA ARG A 32 -12.46 22.45 -10.33
C ARG A 32 -11.35 21.51 -9.87
N CYS A 33 -10.15 22.02 -9.64
CA CYS A 33 -9.03 21.22 -9.15
C CYS A 33 -9.33 20.59 -7.79
N GLU A 34 -9.92 21.35 -6.86
CA GLU A 34 -10.29 20.82 -5.54
C GLU A 34 -11.40 19.75 -5.63
N ARG A 35 -12.37 19.91 -6.54
CA ARG A 35 -13.38 18.85 -6.80
C ARG A 35 -12.72 17.56 -7.27
N GLN A 36 -11.84 17.65 -8.27
CA GLN A 36 -11.11 16.49 -8.78
C GLN A 36 -10.25 15.83 -7.70
N ARG A 37 -9.58 16.64 -6.85
CA ARG A 37 -8.81 16.13 -5.71
C ARG A 37 -9.69 15.33 -4.75
N ARG A 38 -10.87 15.85 -4.40
CA ARG A 38 -11.81 15.15 -3.50
C ARG A 38 -12.38 13.89 -4.13
N GLU A 39 -12.69 13.91 -5.42
CA GLU A 39 -13.19 12.75 -6.14
C GLU A 39 -12.16 11.62 -6.15
N ALA A 40 -10.90 11.93 -6.45
CA ALA A 40 -9.81 10.95 -6.37
C ALA A 40 -9.66 10.35 -4.97
N ILE A 41 -9.78 11.17 -3.92
CA ILE A 41 -9.74 10.68 -2.53
C ILE A 41 -10.93 9.76 -2.23
N ASN A 42 -12.14 10.13 -2.66
CA ASN A 42 -13.34 9.32 -2.44
C ASN A 42 -13.26 7.96 -3.15
N ILE A 43 -12.71 7.93 -4.38
CA ILE A 43 -12.44 6.69 -5.11
C ILE A 43 -11.48 5.81 -4.30
N GLY A 44 -10.38 6.38 -3.80
CA GLY A 44 -9.42 5.64 -2.97
C GLY A 44 -10.04 5.06 -1.69
N TYR A 45 -10.99 5.75 -1.04
CA TYR A 45 -11.74 5.20 0.09
C TYR A 45 -12.66 4.05 -0.30
N GLN A 46 -13.29 4.12 -1.48
CA GLN A 46 -14.17 3.07 -1.98
C GLN A 46 -13.38 1.80 -2.33
N GLU A 47 -12.26 1.95 -3.04
CA GLU A 47 -11.34 0.85 -3.35
C GLU A 47 -10.78 0.21 -2.07
N LEU A 48 -10.34 1.02 -1.11
CA LEU A 48 -9.84 0.52 0.17
C LEU A 48 -10.90 -0.27 0.93
N LYS A 49 -12.15 0.21 0.92
CA LYS A 49 -13.27 -0.47 1.57
C LYS A 49 -13.56 -1.84 0.95
N GLU A 50 -13.40 -1.99 -0.36
CA GLU A 50 -13.64 -3.25 -1.07
C GLU A 50 -12.56 -4.31 -0.77
N LEU A 51 -11.34 -3.90 -0.42
CA LEU A 51 -10.26 -4.79 0.00
C LEU A 51 -10.42 -5.30 1.44
N ILE A 52 -11.18 -4.59 2.28
CA ILE A 52 -11.40 -4.97 3.67
C ILE A 52 -12.48 -6.05 3.74
N PRO A 53 -12.26 -7.16 4.46
CA PRO A 53 -13.28 -8.19 4.61
C PRO A 53 -14.58 -7.64 5.23
N PRO A 54 -15.76 -8.07 4.75
CA PRO A 54 -17.05 -7.59 5.27
C PRO A 54 -17.25 -7.81 6.77
N SER A 55 -16.51 -8.76 7.37
CA SER A 55 -16.50 -9.04 8.81
C SER A 55 -16.04 -7.87 9.68
N PHE A 56 -15.28 -6.93 9.12
CA PHE A 56 -14.85 -5.70 9.81
C PHE A 56 -15.89 -4.58 9.78
N SER A 57 -16.91 -4.70 8.92
CA SER A 57 -17.93 -3.66 8.80
C SER A 57 -18.93 -3.75 9.95
N PRO A 58 -19.18 -2.66 10.70
CA PRO A 58 -20.19 -2.66 11.75
C PRO A 58 -21.58 -2.90 11.15
N ILE A 59 -22.31 -3.85 11.71
CA ILE A 59 -23.66 -4.21 11.27
C ILE A 59 -24.59 -3.03 11.54
N GLY A 60 -25.25 -2.52 10.49
CA GLY A 60 -26.31 -1.51 10.61
C GLY A 60 -25.85 -0.05 10.73
N CYS A 61 -24.55 0.25 10.67
CA CYS A 61 -24.04 1.63 10.68
C CYS A 61 -23.35 2.01 9.36
N LYS A 62 -23.50 3.26 8.91
CA LYS A 62 -22.79 3.79 7.75
C LYS A 62 -21.29 3.81 8.04
N THR A 63 -20.49 3.08 7.26
CA THR A 63 -19.03 3.10 7.37
C THR A 63 -18.52 4.51 7.07
N THR A 64 -17.92 5.16 8.07
CA THR A 64 -17.30 6.49 7.92
C THR A 64 -15.88 6.35 7.36
N ASN A 65 -15.32 7.42 6.78
CA ASN A 65 -13.94 7.43 6.31
C ASN A 65 -12.96 7.04 7.43
N ALA A 66 -13.19 7.53 8.66
CA ALA A 66 -12.39 7.14 9.82
C ALA A 66 -12.48 5.63 10.09
N ALA A 67 -13.68 5.05 10.06
CA ALA A 67 -13.86 3.61 10.26
C ALA A 67 -13.14 2.79 9.18
N ILE A 68 -13.16 3.22 7.92
CA ILE A 68 -12.42 2.54 6.84
C ILE A 68 -10.91 2.52 7.14
N LEU A 69 -10.34 3.64 7.60
CA LEU A 69 -8.91 3.70 7.94
C LEU A 69 -8.55 2.79 9.12
N PHE A 70 -9.38 2.77 10.17
CA PHE A 70 -9.15 1.90 11.32
C PHE A 70 -9.24 0.42 10.94
N GLN A 71 -10.29 0.04 10.19
CA GLN A 71 -10.46 -1.34 9.73
C GLN A 71 -9.32 -1.77 8.80
N ALA A 72 -8.84 -0.88 7.91
CA ALA A 72 -7.69 -1.17 7.06
C ALA A 72 -6.42 -1.44 7.89
N ALA A 73 -6.18 -0.63 8.92
CA ALA A 73 -5.01 -0.79 9.79
C ALA A 73 -5.10 -2.09 10.61
N GLU A 74 -6.27 -2.43 11.13
CA GLU A 74 -6.49 -3.69 11.85
C GLU A 74 -6.32 -4.89 10.92
N TYR A 75 -6.92 -4.86 9.72
CA TYR A 75 -6.80 -5.93 8.74
C TYR A 75 -5.35 -6.13 8.29
N LEU A 76 -4.60 -5.05 8.07
CA LEU A 76 -3.18 -5.14 7.75
C LEU A 76 -2.37 -5.82 8.85
N ASN A 77 -2.65 -5.50 10.13
CA ASN A 77 -1.98 -6.14 11.26
C ASN A 77 -2.36 -7.63 11.37
N GLN A 78 -3.62 -7.97 11.12
CA GLN A 78 -4.06 -9.36 11.06
C GLN A 78 -3.32 -10.13 9.96
N LEU A 79 -3.25 -9.58 8.74
CA LEU A 79 -2.55 -10.23 7.62
C LEU A 79 -1.07 -10.49 7.93
N LYS A 80 -0.38 -9.52 8.54
CA LYS A 80 1.03 -9.70 8.96
C LYS A 80 1.19 -10.84 9.96
N LYS A 81 0.27 -10.94 10.93
CA LYS A 81 0.28 -12.01 11.92
C LYS A 81 -0.04 -13.36 11.28
N GLU A 82 -0.97 -13.41 10.34
CA GLU A 82 -1.29 -14.63 9.59
C GLU A 82 -0.10 -15.08 8.74
N GLU A 83 0.59 -14.16 8.08
CA GLU A 83 1.83 -14.44 7.32
C GLU A 83 2.92 -15.04 8.23
N GLU A 84 3.15 -14.45 9.40
CA GLU A 84 4.11 -14.96 10.39
C GLU A 84 3.75 -16.38 10.84
N ASN A 85 2.49 -16.62 11.22
CA ASN A 85 2.02 -17.94 11.64
C ASN A 85 2.15 -19.00 10.52
N LEU A 86 1.85 -18.62 9.27
CA LEU A 86 2.00 -19.51 8.12
C LEU A 86 3.47 -19.86 7.88
N ASN A 87 4.38 -18.89 7.99
CA ASN A 87 5.81 -19.13 7.86
C ASN A 87 6.34 -20.06 8.96
N GLU A 88 5.89 -19.89 10.21
CA GLU A 88 6.22 -20.82 11.30
C GLU A 88 5.70 -22.23 11.02
N THR A 89 4.46 -22.35 10.53
CA THR A 89 3.85 -23.64 10.18
C THR A 89 4.63 -24.34 9.06
N ILE A 90 5.04 -23.59 8.02
CA ILE A 90 5.87 -24.12 6.93
C ILE A 90 7.20 -24.64 7.47
N SER A 91 7.86 -23.89 8.36
CA SER A 91 9.12 -24.29 8.98
C SER A 91 8.95 -25.60 9.78
N GLN A 92 7.90 -25.69 10.60
CA GLN A 92 7.60 -26.89 11.38
C GLN A 92 7.30 -28.11 10.50
N LEU A 93 6.51 -27.94 9.43
CA LEU A 93 6.21 -29.03 8.50
C LEU A 93 7.46 -29.48 7.74
N THR A 94 8.31 -28.55 7.34
CA THR A 94 9.57 -28.86 6.65
C THR A 94 10.51 -29.66 7.57
N ALA A 95 10.61 -29.27 8.84
CA ALA A 95 11.39 -30.02 9.83
C ALA A 95 10.84 -31.43 10.06
N GLN A 96 9.50 -31.59 10.11
CA GLN A 96 8.86 -32.90 10.24
C GLN A 96 9.13 -33.79 9.02
N VAL A 97 9.00 -33.26 7.80
CA VAL A 97 9.31 -34.00 6.57
C VAL A 97 10.75 -34.46 6.58
N SER A 98 11.70 -33.58 6.88
CA SER A 98 13.13 -33.94 6.94
C SER A 98 13.43 -35.01 7.98
N ALA A 99 12.79 -34.94 9.16
CA ALA A 99 12.94 -35.98 10.19
C ALA A 99 12.39 -37.33 9.72
N LEU A 100 11.22 -37.35 9.08
CA LEU A 100 10.62 -38.57 8.54
C LEU A 100 11.45 -39.17 7.40
N GLU A 101 12.00 -38.34 6.51
CA GLU A 101 12.92 -38.78 5.46
C GLU A 101 14.18 -39.41 6.03
N LEU A 102 14.76 -38.81 7.07
CA LEU A 102 15.92 -39.39 7.76
C LEU A 102 15.57 -40.75 8.35
N ILE A 103 14.43 -40.86 9.06
CA ILE A 103 13.97 -42.12 9.66
C ILE A 103 13.75 -43.19 8.58
N ALA A 104 13.08 -42.85 7.48
CA ALA A 104 12.86 -43.77 6.36
C ALA A 104 14.19 -44.29 5.79
N LYS A 105 15.15 -43.39 5.56
CA LYS A 105 16.49 -43.74 5.08
C LYS A 105 17.24 -44.66 6.05
N GLN A 106 17.11 -44.45 7.36
CA GLN A 106 17.72 -45.35 8.35
C GLN A 106 17.13 -46.77 8.25
N TYR A 107 15.81 -46.89 8.09
CA TYR A 107 15.16 -48.19 7.91
C TYR A 107 15.59 -48.88 6.60
N GLU A 108 15.71 -48.14 5.50
CA GLU A 108 16.22 -48.67 4.23
C GLU A 108 17.65 -49.22 4.38
N ASN A 109 18.53 -48.46 5.04
CA ASN A 109 19.91 -48.90 5.29
C ASN A 109 19.96 -50.17 6.14
N MET A 110 19.20 -50.23 7.24
CA MET A 110 19.15 -51.40 8.11
C MET A 110 18.61 -52.63 7.38
N ALA A 111 17.58 -52.47 6.53
CA ALA A 111 17.08 -53.56 5.71
C ALA A 111 18.17 -54.10 4.78
N ASN A 112 18.88 -53.21 4.08
CA ASN A 112 19.97 -53.58 3.18
C ASN A 112 21.12 -54.31 3.91
N GLU A 113 21.48 -53.87 5.12
CA GLU A 113 22.49 -54.54 5.95
C GLU A 113 22.06 -55.97 6.32
N ILE A 114 20.80 -56.16 6.77
CA ILE A 114 20.26 -57.49 7.10
C ILE A 114 20.27 -58.42 5.88
N PHE A 115 19.96 -57.90 4.69
CA PHE A 115 20.02 -58.70 3.45
C PHE A 115 21.46 -59.05 3.07
N ALA A 116 22.42 -58.15 3.29
CA ALA A 116 23.83 -58.41 3.04
C ALA A 116 24.40 -59.49 3.97
N GLU A 117 24.04 -59.48 5.26
CA GLU A 117 24.50 -60.47 6.25
C GLU A 117 23.93 -61.89 5.99
N ARG A 118 22.75 -62.01 5.37
CA ARG A 118 22.13 -63.31 5.07
C ARG A 118 22.66 -63.99 3.80
N ASN A 119 23.43 -63.28 2.98
CA ASN A 119 23.92 -63.77 1.69
C ASN A 119 25.43 -64.12 1.70
N ILE A 120 26.00 -64.26 2.90
CA ILE A 120 27.38 -64.72 3.18
C ILE A 120 27.28 -66.04 3.94
#